data_AF-A0A7K2WQH4-F1
#
_entry.id   AF-A0A7K2WQH4-F1
#
_cell.length_a   1.000
_cell.length_b   1.000
_cell.length_c   1.000
_cell.angle_alpha   90.00
_cell.angle_beta   90.00
_cell.angle_gamma   90.00
#
_symmetry.space_group_name_H-M   'P 1'
#
loop_
_entity.id
_entity.type
_entity.pdbx_description
1 polymer ?
#
loop_
_entity_poly.entity_id
_entity_poly.type
_entity_poly.pdbx_seq_one_letter_code
_entity_poly.pdbx_strand_id
1 'polypeptide(L)' 'TVRIWVDADGRPAPPPATRDEAAFHAVVLGALAGLASGGTVLGLGALARHRLHRRRMLRWSREWDRIAPEWSRGTL' A
#
# COMPACT_ATOMS: atom_id res chain seq x y z
N THR A 1 -23.33 34.56 -34.70
CA THR A 1 -21.99 34.55 -34.07
C THR A 1 -21.78 33.18 -33.41
N VAL A 2 -20.55 32.65 -33.36
CA VAL A 2 -20.23 31.33 -32.77
C VAL A 2 -19.22 31.53 -31.64
N ARG A 3 -19.42 30.87 -30.49
CA ARG A 3 -18.47 30.89 -29.37
C ARG A 3 -17.42 29.80 -29.55
N ILE A 4 -16.14 30.16 -29.46
CA ILE A 4 -14.99 29.25 -29.47
C ILE A 4 -14.15 29.47 -28.21
N TRP A 5 -13.43 28.44 -27.81
CA TRP A 5 -12.43 28.53 -26.74
C TRP A 5 -11.08 28.90 -27.35
N VAL A 6 -10.35 29.78 -26.68
CA VAL A 6 -9.01 30.21 -27.07
C VAL A 6 -8.08 30.15 -25.88
N ASP A 7 -6.81 29.82 -26.13
CA ASP A 7 -5.77 29.85 -25.13
C ASP A 7 -5.27 31.29 -24.85
N ALA A 8 -4.30 31.41 -23.94
CA ALA A 8 -3.72 32.70 -23.57
C ALA A 8 -2.99 33.42 -24.73
N ASP A 9 -2.58 32.67 -25.76
CA ASP A 9 -1.92 33.20 -26.96
C ASP A 9 -2.92 33.49 -28.10
N GLY A 10 -4.22 33.32 -27.85
CA GLY A 10 -5.30 33.55 -28.81
C GLY A 10 -5.50 32.42 -29.83
N ARG A 11 -4.88 31.25 -29.63
CA ARG A 11 -5.08 30.09 -30.52
C ARG A 11 -6.32 29.29 -30.12
N PRO A 12 -7.05 28.70 -31.07
CA PRO A 12 -8.19 27.83 -30.76
C PRO A 12 -7.78 26.66 -29.87
N ALA A 13 -8.49 26.49 -28.77
CA ALA A 13 -8.22 25.46 -27.77
C ALA A 13 -9.43 24.54 -27.60
N PRO A 14 -9.22 23.29 -27.15
CA PRO A 14 -10.32 22.44 -26.72
C PRO A 14 -11.07 23.09 -25.54
N PRO A 15 -12.36 22.75 -25.36
CA PRO A 15 -13.12 23.26 -24.23
C PRO A 15 -12.46 22.86 -22.90
N PRO A 16 -12.51 23.73 -21.88
CA PRO A 16 -12.07 23.36 -20.55
C PRO A 16 -12.87 22.16 -20.05
N ALA A 17 -12.23 21.30 -19.27
CA ALA A 17 -12.87 20.15 -18.64
C ALA A 17 -14.13 20.60 -17.90
N THR A 18 -15.20 19.83 -18.05
CA THR A 18 -16.43 20.11 -17.31
C THR A 18 -16.19 19.87 -15.82
N ARG A 19 -17.01 20.50 -14.96
CA ARG A 19 -16.87 20.33 -13.51
C ARG A 19 -17.00 18.87 -13.08
N ASP A 20 -17.90 18.13 -13.72
CA ASP A 20 -18.14 16.72 -13.43
C ASP A 20 -16.97 15.84 -13.87
N GLU A 21 -16.37 16.12 -15.03
CA GLU A 21 -15.17 15.42 -15.51
C GLU A 21 -13.96 15.66 -14.60
N ALA A 22 -13.74 16.91 -14.18
CA ALA A 22 -12.68 17.24 -13.23
C ALA A 22 -12.91 16.58 -11.86
N ALA A 23 -14.15 16.56 -11.37
CA ALA A 23 -14.51 15.89 -10.12
C ALA A 23 -14.31 14.38 -10.20
N PHE A 24 -14.69 13.75 -11.31
CA PHE A 24 -14.48 12.33 -11.53
C PHE A 24 -12.99 11.96 -11.50
N HIS A 25 -12.15 12.70 -12.25
CA HIS A 25 -10.70 12.48 -12.22
C HIS A 25 -10.11 12.67 -10.83
N ALA A 26 -10.53 13.70 -10.09
CA ALA A 26 -10.06 13.94 -8.73
C ALA A 26 -10.40 12.78 -7.78
N VAL A 27 -11.63 12.27 -7.84
CA VAL A 27 -12.08 11.14 -7.02
C VAL A 27 -11.33 9.86 -7.38
N VAL A 28 -11.22 9.53 -8.66
CA VAL A 28 -10.54 8.30 -9.12
C VAL A 28 -9.06 8.32 -8.74
N LEU A 29 -8.34 9.40 -9.05
CA LEU A 29 -6.92 9.50 -8.75
C LEU A 29 -6.67 9.55 -7.24
N GLY A 30 -7.51 10.29 -6.50
CA GLY A 30 -7.43 10.36 -5.05
C GLY A 30 -7.66 8.99 -4.39
N ALA A 31 -8.66 8.24 -4.84
CA ALA A 31 -8.93 6.90 -4.34
C ALA A 31 -7.78 5.93 -4.63
N LEU A 32 -7.25 5.93 -5.86
CA LEU A 32 -6.10 5.11 -6.24
C LEU A 32 -4.86 5.43 -5.41
N ALA A 33 -4.54 6.72 -5.23
CA ALA A 33 -3.41 7.16 -4.43
C ALA A 33 -3.58 6.76 -2.95
N GLY A 34 -4.78 6.92 -2.40
CA GLY A 34 -5.12 6.52 -1.03
C GLY A 34 -4.98 5.02 -0.81
N LEU A 35 -5.54 4.20 -1.71
CA LEU A 35 -5.45 2.75 -1.67
C LEU A 35 -4.00 2.26 -1.80
N ALA A 36 -3.24 2.81 -2.75
CA ALA A 36 -1.84 2.44 -2.96
C ALA A 36 -0.99 2.79 -1.73
N SER A 37 -1.16 3.99 -1.17
CA SER A 37 -0.41 4.45 0.00
C SER A 37 -0.76 3.63 1.25
N GLY A 38 -2.06 3.49 1.55
CA GLY A 38 -2.54 2.71 2.69
C GLY A 38 -2.15 1.24 2.57
N GLY A 39 -2.35 0.63 1.39
CA GLY A 39 -1.94 -0.74 1.11
C GLY A 39 -0.44 -0.96 1.26
N THR A 40 0.39 -0.01 0.83
CA THR A 40 1.84 -0.08 0.98
C THR A 40 2.25 -0.03 2.46
N VAL A 41 1.72 0.93 3.24
CA VAL A 41 2.04 1.06 4.66
C VAL A 41 1.62 -0.19 5.44
N LEU A 42 0.38 -0.64 5.25
CA LEU A 42 -0.14 -1.84 5.89
C LEU A 42 0.62 -3.10 5.45
N GLY A 43 0.91 -3.22 4.15
CA GLY A 43 1.65 -4.34 3.58
C GLY A 43 3.09 -4.45 4.10
N LEU A 44 3.83 -3.33 4.13
CA LEU A 44 5.18 -3.28 4.69
C LEU A 44 5.18 -3.59 6.19
N GLY A 45 4.22 -3.02 6.94
CA GLY A 45 4.07 -3.30 8.37
C GLY A 45 3.77 -4.77 8.66
N ALA A 46 2.82 -5.36 7.92
CA ALA A 46 2.48 -6.77 8.03
C ALA A 46 3.66 -7.67 7.66
N LEU A 47 4.38 -7.34 6.58
CA LEU A 47 5.57 -8.07 6.15
C LEU A 47 6.68 -7.99 7.20
N ALA A 48 6.98 -6.82 7.74
CA ALA A 48 7.98 -6.64 8.78
C ALA A 48 7.63 -7.45 10.04
N ARG A 49 6.37 -7.38 10.49
CA ARG A 49 5.86 -8.17 11.62
C ARG A 49 5.99 -9.67 11.36
N HIS A 50 5.60 -10.13 10.17
CA HIS A 50 5.71 -11.54 9.78
C HIS A 50 7.17 -12.01 9.77
N ARG A 51 8.07 -11.22 9.20
CA ARG A 51 9.52 -11.51 9.17
C ARG A 51 10.11 -11.57 10.56
N LEU A 52 9.76 -10.63 11.45
CA LEU A 52 10.23 -10.63 12.83
C LEU A 52 9.72 -11.85 13.59
N HIS A 53 8.42 -12.17 13.43
CA HIS A 53 7.82 -13.34 14.05
C HIS A 53 8.50 -14.62 13.57
N ARG A 54 8.71 -14.80 12.25
CA ARG A 54 9.44 -15.95 11.71
C ARG A 54 10.87 -16.03 12.24
N ARG A 55 11.62 -14.92 12.25
CA ARG A 55 13.00 -14.90 12.79
C ARG A 55 13.04 -15.30 14.26
N ARG A 56 12.08 -14.79 15.05
CA ARG A 56 11.94 -15.14 16.46
C ARG A 56 11.61 -16.61 16.63
N MET A 57 10.67 -17.16 15.85
CA MET A 57 10.32 -18.57 15.85
C MET A 57 11.47 -19.47 15.42
N LEU A 58 12.27 -19.08 14.41
CA LEU A 58 13.47 -19.82 14.03
C LEU A 58 14.58 -19.78 15.09
N ARG A 59 14.68 -18.67 15.84
CA ARG A 59 15.59 -18.60 16.99
C ARG A 59 15.10 -19.50 18.12
N TRP A 60 13.80 -19.42 18.43
CA TRP A 60 13.16 -20.24 19.45
C TRP A 60 13.28 -21.73 19.12
N SER A 61 13.00 -22.13 17.87
CA SER A 61 13.13 -23.52 17.41
C SER A 61 14.54 -24.06 17.65
N ARG A 62 15.57 -23.29 17.28
CA ARG A 62 16.97 -23.69 17.48
C ARG A 62 17.36 -23.83 18.94
N GLU A 63 16.80 -23.00 19.81
CA GLU A 63 17.03 -23.11 21.24
C GLU A 63 16.25 -24.27 21.85
N TRP A 64 15.04 -24.49 21.35
CA TRP A 64 14.20 -25.61 21.75
C TRP A 64 14.85 -26.95 21.41
N ASP A 65 15.52 -27.08 20.25
CA ASP A 65 16.25 -28.30 19.89
C ASP A 65 17.35 -28.67 20.91
N ARG A 66 17.90 -27.69 21.63
CA ARG A 66 18.93 -27.92 22.66
C ARG A 66 18.33 -28.33 24.00
N ILE A 67 17.20 -27.72 24.37
CA ILE A 67 16.60 -27.88 25.70
C ILE A 67 15.56 -29.02 25.73
N ALA A 68 14.87 -29.29 24.61
CA ALA A 68 13.85 -30.32 24.49
C ALA A 68 14.31 -31.73 24.95
N PRO A 69 15.56 -32.18 24.69
CA PRO A 69 16.03 -33.50 25.14
C PRO A 69 16.17 -33.66 26.67
N GLU A 70 16.31 -32.57 27.42
CA GLU A 70 16.39 -32.62 28.89
C GLU A 70 15.00 -32.75 29.51
N TRP A 71 14.02 -32.04 28.95
CA TRP A 71 12.63 -32.12 29.37
C TRP A 71 12.01 -33.49 29.06
N SER A 72 12.36 -34.10 27.92
CA SER A 72 11.87 -35.44 27.56
C SER A 72 12.44 -36.57 28.42
N ARG A 73 13.53 -36.32 29.17
CA ARG A 73 14.16 -37.31 30.07
C ARG A 73 13.57 -37.29 31.48
N GLY A 74 12.93 -36.19 31.89
CA GLY A 74 12.27 -36.05 33.19
C GLY A 74 10.80 -36.51 33.22
N THR A 75 10.25 -36.97 32.09
CA THR A 75 8.88 -37.49 31.97
C THR A 75 8.83 -39.01 31.83
N LEU A 76 9.69 -39.73 32.58
CA LEU A 76 9.53 -41.17 32.88
C LEU A 76 9.24 -41.36 34.36
#